data_AF-A0A061R5L2-F1
#
_entry.id   AF-A0A061R5L2-F1
#
_cell.length_a   1.000
_cell.length_b   1.000
_cell.length_c   1.000
_cell.angle_alpha   90.00
_cell.angle_beta   90.00
_cell.angle_gamma   90.00
#
_symmetry.space_group_name_H-M   'P 1'
#
loop_
_entity.id
_entity.type
_entity.pdbx_description
1 polymer ?
#
loop_
_entity_poly.entity_id
_entity_poly.type
_entity_poly.pdbx_seq_one_letter_code
_entity_poly.pdbx_strand_id
1 'polypeptide(L)'
;MPSSRARQPAPQSSRKVQSRQTQSSAKMASELVSHSRDAAQSTKTKQQELLEGFEPQPSLWPAVSFLYHECLVPLVTERCSVCEKHLVPSDPARILQVPRYMMPERLFCGHIYHLRCLETYINNPPFDKGCKVCGQTLSHHKFCTDAKVLESRWAFKEARQREIDDVKELML
;
A
#
# COMPACT_ATOMS: atom_id res chain seq x y z
N MET A 1 -14.64 -63.99 -8.75
CA MET A 1 -13.21 -63.70 -9.03
C MET A 1 -13.11 -62.43 -9.90
N PRO A 2 -13.02 -61.23 -9.31
CA PRO A 2 -12.62 -60.03 -10.04
C PRO A 2 -11.22 -59.57 -9.57
N SER A 3 -10.28 -59.43 -10.51
CA SER A 3 -8.93 -58.91 -10.26
C SER A 3 -8.92 -57.42 -10.56
N SER A 4 -8.96 -56.60 -9.52
CA SER A 4 -8.78 -55.15 -9.58
C SER A 4 -7.30 -54.80 -9.68
N ARG A 5 -6.82 -54.46 -10.89
CA ARG A 5 -5.48 -53.88 -11.08
C ARG A 5 -5.52 -52.40 -10.69
N ALA A 6 -5.03 -52.08 -9.49
CA ALA A 6 -4.75 -50.72 -9.07
C ALA A 6 -3.62 -50.12 -9.94
N ARG A 7 -3.86 -48.94 -10.50
CA ARG A 7 -2.88 -48.17 -11.29
C ARG A 7 -1.97 -47.43 -10.30
N GLN A 8 -0.68 -47.77 -10.26
CA GLN A 8 0.29 -47.04 -9.44
C GLN A 8 0.63 -45.68 -10.07
N PRO A 9 0.82 -44.61 -9.28
CA PRO A 9 1.26 -43.32 -9.80
C PRO A 9 2.76 -43.35 -10.13
N ALA A 10 3.13 -42.66 -11.21
CA ALA A 10 4.50 -42.53 -11.68
C ALA A 10 5.38 -41.77 -10.65
N PRO A 11 6.67 -42.14 -10.48
CA PRO A 11 7.56 -41.43 -9.58
C PRO A 11 7.97 -40.09 -10.21
N GLN A 12 7.44 -38.99 -9.68
CA GLN A 12 7.95 -37.65 -9.97
C GLN A 12 9.29 -37.44 -9.25
N SER A 13 10.36 -37.95 -9.84
CA SER A 13 11.73 -37.64 -9.43
C SER A 13 12.10 -36.26 -9.98
N SER A 14 11.72 -35.19 -9.27
CA SER A 14 12.39 -33.90 -9.45
C SER A 14 13.84 -34.06 -8.98
N ARG A 15 14.80 -34.18 -9.90
CA ARG A 15 16.23 -34.17 -9.57
C ARG A 15 16.55 -32.82 -8.94
N LYS A 16 16.66 -32.77 -7.61
CA LYS A 16 17.22 -31.64 -6.89
C LYS A 16 18.69 -31.53 -7.29
N VAL A 17 19.00 -30.63 -8.21
CA VAL A 17 20.37 -30.23 -8.49
C VAL A 17 20.87 -29.47 -7.26
N GLN A 18 21.53 -30.18 -6.34
CA GLN A 18 22.28 -29.55 -5.27
C GLN A 18 23.51 -28.90 -5.88
N SER A 19 23.42 -27.60 -6.15
CA SER A 19 24.57 -26.76 -6.46
C SER A 19 25.57 -26.90 -5.31
N ARG A 20 26.67 -27.61 -5.54
CA ARG A 20 27.79 -27.68 -4.59
C ARG A 20 28.47 -26.31 -4.61
N GLN A 21 28.12 -25.49 -3.63
CA GLN A 21 28.77 -24.20 -3.41
C GLN A 21 30.27 -24.46 -3.18
N THR A 22 31.11 -23.91 -4.06
CA THR A 22 32.56 -24.05 -3.90
C THR A 22 33.02 -23.25 -2.67
N GLN A 23 34.15 -23.65 -2.08
CA GLN A 23 34.72 -22.92 -0.93
C GLN A 23 34.95 -21.42 -1.24
N SER A 24 35.24 -21.08 -2.51
CA SER A 24 35.36 -19.69 -2.98
C SER A 24 34.03 -18.94 -2.90
N SER A 25 32.94 -19.56 -3.34
CA SER A 25 31.58 -19.00 -3.27
C SER A 25 31.11 -18.80 -1.82
N ALA A 26 31.49 -19.70 -0.91
CA ALA A 26 31.17 -19.58 0.52
C ALA A 26 31.95 -18.43 1.19
N LYS A 27 33.24 -18.26 0.84
CA LYS A 27 34.06 -17.13 1.30
C LYS A 27 33.51 -15.78 0.82
N MET A 28 33.21 -15.65 -0.47
CA MET A 28 32.59 -14.44 -1.03
C MET A 28 31.25 -14.11 -0.37
N ALA A 29 30.41 -15.12 -0.09
CA ALA A 29 29.16 -14.90 0.61
C ALA A 29 29.37 -14.40 2.04
N SER A 30 30.36 -14.95 2.77
CA SER A 30 30.72 -14.47 4.11
C SER A 30 31.23 -13.04 4.09
N GLU A 31 32.06 -12.69 3.09
CA GLU A 31 32.66 -11.36 2.93
C GLU A 31 31.61 -10.30 2.56
N LEU A 32 30.64 -10.66 1.71
CA LEU A 32 29.47 -9.82 1.42
C LEU A 32 28.63 -9.54 2.67
N VAL A 33 28.45 -10.55 3.54
CA VAL A 33 27.70 -10.38 4.80
C VAL A 33 28.46 -9.49 5.78
N SER A 34 29.79 -9.62 5.90
CA SER A 34 30.59 -8.70 6.73
C SER A 34 30.54 -7.27 6.20
N HIS A 35 30.73 -7.06 4.89
CA HIS A 35 30.63 -5.73 4.29
C HIS A 35 29.24 -5.11 4.49
N SER A 36 28.18 -5.91 4.40
CA SER A 36 26.81 -5.48 4.71
C SER A 36 26.66 -5.00 6.16
N ARG A 37 27.26 -5.71 7.13
CA ARG A 37 27.21 -5.33 8.55
C ARG A 37 28.01 -4.06 8.80
N ASP A 38 29.22 -3.96 8.26
CA ASP A 38 30.09 -2.79 8.42
C ASP A 38 29.43 -1.54 7.82
N ALA A 39 28.80 -1.67 6.65
CA ALA A 39 28.05 -0.59 6.03
C ALA A 39 26.85 -0.14 6.89
N ALA A 40 26.09 -1.09 7.45
CA ALA A 40 24.97 -0.80 8.35
C ALA A 40 25.44 -0.16 9.68
N GLN A 41 26.61 -0.55 10.17
CA GLN A 41 27.19 -0.03 11.40
C GLN A 41 27.73 1.38 11.17
N SER A 42 28.43 1.63 10.06
CA SER A 42 28.89 2.97 9.66
C SER A 42 27.74 3.96 9.47
N THR A 43 26.61 3.53 8.89
CA THR A 43 25.42 4.39 8.76
C THR A 43 24.81 4.74 10.12
N LYS A 44 24.76 3.78 11.05
CA LYS A 44 24.31 4.04 12.43
C LYS A 44 25.23 5.02 13.14
N THR A 45 26.54 4.85 13.05
CA THR A 45 27.51 5.76 13.68
C THR A 45 27.36 7.17 13.14
N LYS A 46 27.26 7.34 11.81
CA LYS A 46 27.03 8.67 11.20
C LYS A 46 25.72 9.32 11.65
N GLN A 47 24.65 8.55 11.79
CA GLN A 47 23.40 9.07 12.35
C GLN A 47 23.57 9.52 13.80
N GLN A 48 24.33 8.75 14.58
CA GLN A 48 24.61 9.06 15.98
C GLN A 48 25.44 10.34 16.13
N GLU A 49 26.48 10.50 15.32
CA GLU A 49 27.30 11.72 15.25
C GLU A 49 26.46 12.95 14.86
N LEU A 50 25.54 12.81 13.90
CA LEU A 50 24.62 13.89 13.52
C LEU A 50 23.68 14.28 14.67
N LEU A 51 23.26 13.33 15.50
CA LEU A 51 22.40 13.58 16.66
C LEU A 51 23.16 14.22 17.82
N GLU A 52 24.40 13.80 18.07
CA GLU A 52 25.24 14.33 19.15
C GLU A 52 25.57 15.82 18.96
N GLY A 53 25.60 16.30 17.71
CA GLY A 53 25.78 17.72 17.38
C GLY A 53 24.50 18.48 17.02
N PHE A 54 23.31 17.86 17.18
CA PHE A 54 22.06 18.48 16.76
C PHE A 54 21.59 19.55 17.75
N GLU A 55 21.66 20.81 17.33
CA GLU A 55 21.04 21.92 18.05
C GLU A 55 19.72 22.32 17.38
N PRO A 56 18.57 22.21 18.07
CA PRO A 56 17.27 22.55 17.49
C PRO A 56 17.19 24.05 17.19
N GLN A 57 16.96 24.38 15.92
CA GLN A 57 16.80 25.76 15.49
C GLN A 57 15.37 26.25 15.75
N PRO A 58 15.15 27.32 16.56
CA PRO A 58 13.81 27.81 16.86
C PRO A 58 13.02 28.25 15.62
N SER A 59 13.72 28.70 14.58
CA SER A 59 13.11 29.08 13.29
C SER A 59 12.45 27.89 12.57
N LEU A 60 12.89 26.66 12.84
CA LEU A 60 12.30 25.44 12.29
C LEU A 60 11.10 24.95 13.11
N TRP A 61 10.91 25.46 14.32
CA TRP A 61 9.83 25.02 15.21
C TRP A 61 8.44 25.07 14.55
N PRO A 62 8.03 26.15 13.86
CA PRO A 62 6.72 26.20 13.22
C PRO A 62 6.52 25.08 12.18
N ALA A 63 7.55 24.80 11.38
CA ALA A 63 7.51 23.75 10.37
C ALA A 63 7.47 22.36 10.99
N VAL A 64 8.33 22.08 11.98
CA VAL A 64 8.36 20.79 12.69
C VAL A 64 7.06 20.56 13.45
N SER A 65 6.56 21.58 14.13
CA SER A 65 5.28 21.57 14.84
C SER A 65 4.13 21.24 13.89
N PHE A 66 4.05 21.91 12.73
CA PHE A 66 3.04 21.62 11.72
C PHE A 66 3.15 20.17 11.20
N LEU A 67 4.36 19.72 10.84
CA LEU A 67 4.56 18.35 10.37
C LEU A 67 4.17 17.32 11.42
N TYR A 68 4.51 17.57 12.69
CA TYR A 68 4.16 16.66 13.77
C TYR A 68 2.64 16.64 14.02
N HIS A 69 2.04 17.80 14.30
CA HIS A 69 0.66 17.91 14.74
C HIS A 69 -0.38 17.77 13.62
N GLU A 70 -0.10 18.28 12.42
CA GLU A 70 -1.07 18.30 11.32
C GLU A 70 -0.84 17.15 10.32
N CYS A 71 0.39 16.62 10.27
CA CYS A 71 0.75 15.59 9.30
C CYS A 71 0.92 14.19 9.92
N LEU A 72 1.77 14.04 10.93
CA LEU A 72 2.18 12.74 11.46
C LEU A 72 1.22 12.19 12.52
N VAL A 73 0.83 13.01 13.50
CA VAL A 73 -0.10 12.58 14.56
C VAL A 73 -1.42 12.11 13.96
N PRO A 74 -2.09 12.86 13.06
CA PRO A 74 -3.35 12.42 12.45
C PRO A 74 -3.21 11.11 11.68
N LEU A 75 -2.07 10.90 11.02
CA LEU A 75 -1.81 9.67 10.26
C LEU A 75 -1.85 8.42 11.14
N VAL A 76 -1.40 8.51 12.39
CA VAL A 76 -1.33 7.38 13.32
C VAL A 76 -2.55 7.27 14.24
N THR A 77 -3.22 8.38 14.53
CA THR A 77 -4.37 8.41 15.46
C THR A 77 -5.72 8.37 14.77
N GLU A 78 -5.86 8.95 13.58
CA GLU A 78 -7.14 9.06 12.90
C GLU A 78 -7.55 7.76 12.18
N ARG A 79 -8.84 7.72 11.87
CA ARG A 79 -9.49 6.65 11.14
C ARG A 79 -9.98 7.19 9.80
N CYS A 80 -9.90 6.35 8.78
CA CYS A 80 -10.45 6.66 7.47
C CYS A 80 -11.96 6.87 7.56
N SER A 81 -12.47 8.02 7.10
CA SER A 81 -13.91 8.37 7.23
C SER A 81 -14.85 7.59 6.31
N VAL A 82 -14.34 6.62 5.55
CA VAL A 82 -15.12 5.75 4.66
C VAL A 82 -15.25 4.34 5.23
N CYS A 83 -14.19 3.80 5.84
CA CYS A 83 -14.18 2.42 6.35
C CYS A 83 -13.99 2.33 7.87
N GLU A 84 -13.75 3.46 8.55
CA GLU A 84 -13.61 3.62 10.00
C GLU A 84 -12.44 2.85 10.64
N LYS A 85 -11.53 2.32 9.82
CA LYS A 85 -10.29 1.66 10.23
C LYS A 85 -9.14 2.67 10.35
N HIS A 86 -8.15 2.35 11.17
CA HIS A 86 -6.92 3.13 11.28
C HIS A 86 -6.24 3.27 9.92
N LEU A 87 -5.69 4.45 9.65
CA LEU A 87 -5.00 4.76 8.40
C LEU A 87 -3.73 3.92 8.24
N VAL A 88 -3.03 3.70 9.34
CA VAL A 88 -1.85 2.82 9.42
C VAL A 88 -2.08 1.70 10.43
N PRO A 89 -1.35 0.57 10.32
CA PRO A 89 -1.39 -0.48 11.34
C PRO A 89 -0.89 0.04 12.69
N SER A 90 -1.49 -0.44 13.79
CA SER A 90 -1.05 -0.10 15.15
C SER A 90 0.37 -0.60 15.45
N ASP A 91 0.76 -1.72 14.83
CA ASP A 91 2.11 -2.25 14.91
C ASP A 91 2.96 -1.68 13.75
N PRO A 92 3.97 -0.83 14.05
CA PRO A 92 4.78 -0.18 13.02
C PRO A 92 5.59 -1.18 12.19
N ALA A 93 5.89 -2.38 12.71
CA ALA A 93 6.61 -3.41 11.96
C ALA A 93 5.81 -3.93 10.75
N ARG A 94 4.49 -3.75 10.75
CA ARG A 94 3.59 -4.20 9.68
C ARG A 94 3.42 -3.16 8.57
N ILE A 95 3.96 -1.96 8.69
CA ILE A 95 3.77 -0.90 7.69
C ILE A 95 4.24 -1.33 6.29
N LEU A 96 5.34 -2.09 6.21
CA LEU A 96 5.90 -2.59 4.96
C LEU A 96 5.05 -3.69 4.31
N GLN A 97 4.12 -4.27 5.06
CA GLN A 97 3.19 -5.31 4.59
C GLN A 97 1.86 -4.72 4.12
N VAL A 98 1.64 -3.41 4.30
CA VAL A 98 0.41 -2.74 3.88
C VAL A 98 0.39 -2.69 2.35
N PRO A 99 -0.65 -3.25 1.70
CA PRO A 99 -0.75 -3.16 0.25
C PRO A 99 -0.96 -1.72 -0.20
N ARG A 100 -0.45 -1.34 -1.36
CA ARG A 100 -0.50 0.05 -1.87
C ARG A 100 -1.91 0.67 -1.86
N TYR A 101 -2.94 -0.13 -2.14
CA TYR A 101 -4.33 0.35 -2.15
C TYR A 101 -4.90 0.64 -0.75
N MET A 102 -4.25 0.19 0.32
CA MET A 102 -4.56 0.55 1.71
C MET A 102 -3.62 1.62 2.26
N MET A 103 -2.73 2.19 1.44
CA MET A 103 -1.88 3.28 1.90
C MET A 103 -2.72 4.55 2.11
N PRO A 104 -2.42 5.35 3.13
CA PRO A 104 -3.05 6.65 3.34
C PRO A 104 -2.75 7.62 2.21
N GLU A 105 -3.77 8.34 1.76
CA GLU A 105 -3.71 9.39 0.76
C GLU A 105 -4.41 10.63 1.32
N ARG A 106 -3.82 11.81 1.11
CA ARG A 106 -4.30 13.08 1.66
C ARG A 106 -4.98 13.92 0.58
N LEU A 107 -6.17 14.43 0.89
CA LEU A 107 -6.85 15.43 0.07
C LEU A 107 -6.23 16.82 0.24
N PHE A 108 -6.48 17.75 -0.69
CA PHE A 108 -6.01 19.13 -0.53
C PHE A 108 -6.58 19.83 0.70
N CYS A 109 -7.76 19.43 1.17
CA CYS A 109 -8.33 19.91 2.43
C CYS A 109 -7.63 19.35 3.69
N GLY A 110 -6.59 18.52 3.54
CA GLY A 110 -5.80 17.97 4.65
C GLY A 110 -6.27 16.63 5.20
N HIS A 111 -7.52 16.23 4.96
CA HIS A 111 -8.07 14.96 5.46
C HIS A 111 -7.52 13.74 4.72
N ILE A 112 -7.38 12.64 5.45
CA ILE A 112 -6.66 11.45 4.99
C ILE A 112 -7.62 10.25 4.88
N TYR A 113 -7.46 9.47 3.82
CA TYR A 113 -8.26 8.28 3.52
C TYR A 113 -7.33 7.15 3.08
N HIS A 114 -7.76 5.88 3.15
CA HIS A 114 -7.06 4.84 2.38
C HIS A 114 -7.27 5.07 0.89
N LEU A 115 -6.25 4.83 0.07
CA LEU A 115 -6.30 5.04 -1.39
C LEU A 115 -7.53 4.38 -2.04
N ARG A 116 -7.78 3.10 -1.76
CA ARG A 116 -8.95 2.36 -2.27
C ARG A 116 -10.27 2.96 -1.80
N CYS A 117 -10.32 3.40 -0.54
CA CYS A 117 -11.52 3.99 0.03
C CYS A 117 -11.85 5.32 -0.66
N LEU A 118 -10.83 6.15 -0.87
CA LEU A 118 -10.98 7.42 -1.58
C LEU A 118 -11.39 7.21 -3.04
N GLU A 119 -10.72 6.31 -3.75
CA GLU A 119 -11.04 5.95 -5.13
C GLU A 119 -12.49 5.47 -5.26
N THR A 120 -12.92 4.56 -4.38
CA THR A 120 -14.28 4.04 -4.35
C THR A 120 -15.29 5.14 -4.02
N TYR A 121 -14.94 6.06 -3.14
CA TYR A 121 -15.81 7.15 -2.73
C TYR A 121 -16.06 8.17 -3.86
N ILE A 122 -15.00 8.53 -4.61
CA ILE A 122 -15.04 9.46 -5.73
C ILE A 122 -15.74 8.84 -6.95
N ASN A 123 -15.44 7.58 -7.28
CA ASN A 123 -15.91 6.95 -8.51
C ASN A 123 -17.33 6.37 -8.43
N ASN A 124 -18.01 6.48 -7.28
CA ASN A 124 -19.37 5.99 -7.11
C ASN A 124 -20.34 7.16 -6.86
N PRO A 125 -21.55 7.13 -7.44
CA PRO A 125 -22.53 8.20 -7.29
C PRO A 125 -22.96 8.40 -5.82
N PRO A 126 -23.50 9.57 -5.45
CA PRO A 126 -23.59 10.82 -6.26
C PRO A 126 -22.21 11.43 -6.60
N PHE A 127 -22.01 12.23 -7.65
CA PHE A 127 -20.64 12.71 -7.99
C PHE A 127 -20.30 14.09 -7.43
N ASP A 128 -21.30 14.84 -6.96
CA ASP A 128 -21.12 16.12 -6.28
C ASP A 128 -20.94 15.93 -4.76
N LYS A 129 -19.96 15.09 -4.37
CA LYS A 129 -19.65 14.86 -2.95
C LYS A 129 -18.54 15.78 -2.48
N GLY A 130 -18.67 16.27 -1.26
CA GLY A 130 -17.57 16.85 -0.49
C GLY A 130 -16.78 15.82 0.31
N CYS A 131 -15.69 16.30 0.92
CA CYS A 131 -14.96 15.60 1.96
C CYS A 131 -15.91 15.17 3.08
N LYS A 132 -15.80 13.91 3.54
CA LYS A 132 -16.64 13.36 4.61
C LYS A 132 -16.45 14.04 5.97
N VAL A 133 -15.33 14.73 6.17
CA VAL A 133 -15.00 15.39 7.44
C VAL A 133 -15.39 16.87 7.43
N CYS A 134 -14.96 17.63 6.42
CA CYS A 134 -15.17 19.09 6.38
C CYS A 134 -16.17 19.57 5.32
N GLY A 135 -16.71 18.69 4.47
CA GLY A 135 -17.66 19.05 3.41
C GLY A 135 -17.09 19.82 2.22
N GLN A 136 -15.81 20.22 2.23
CA GLN A 136 -15.18 20.90 1.10
C GLN A 136 -15.15 20.03 -0.16
N THR A 137 -15.24 20.67 -1.34
CA THR A 137 -15.18 19.99 -2.64
C THR A 137 -13.96 19.09 -2.75
N LEU A 138 -14.17 17.86 -3.22
CA LEU A 138 -13.08 16.91 -3.41
C LEU A 138 -12.15 17.42 -4.51
N SER A 139 -10.87 17.52 -4.17
CA SER A 139 -9.82 17.79 -5.14
C SER A 139 -8.61 16.95 -4.77
N HIS A 140 -8.03 16.28 -5.77
CA HIS A 140 -6.88 15.39 -5.59
C HIS A 140 -6.09 15.25 -6.90
N HIS A 141 -4.76 15.27 -6.82
CA HIS A 141 -3.89 15.23 -8.00
C HIS A 141 -3.98 13.94 -8.83
N LYS A 142 -4.30 12.78 -8.21
CA LYS A 142 -4.42 11.49 -8.92
C LYS A 142 -5.81 11.19 -9.47
N PHE A 143 -6.85 11.87 -9.00
CA PHE A 143 -8.24 11.49 -9.29
C PHE A 143 -8.95 12.63 -10.02
N CYS A 144 -9.74 12.27 -11.03
CA CYS A 144 -10.68 13.21 -11.63
C CYS A 144 -11.84 13.43 -10.65
N THR A 145 -12.13 14.69 -10.34
CA THR A 145 -13.23 15.07 -9.45
C THR A 145 -14.33 15.86 -10.18
N ASP A 146 -14.25 15.97 -11.51
CA ASP A 146 -15.30 16.58 -12.32
C ASP A 146 -16.51 15.63 -12.42
N ALA A 147 -17.63 16.08 -11.86
CA ALA A 147 -18.87 15.32 -11.82
C ALA A 147 -19.35 14.87 -13.21
N LYS A 148 -19.24 15.71 -14.24
CA LYS A 148 -19.72 15.36 -15.59
C LYS A 148 -18.93 14.20 -16.20
N VAL A 149 -17.62 14.18 -15.96
CA VAL A 149 -16.73 13.13 -16.44
C VAL A 149 -17.01 11.83 -15.69
N LEU A 150 -17.19 11.90 -14.37
CA LEU A 150 -17.51 10.73 -13.54
C LEU A 150 -18.89 10.15 -13.88
N GLU A 151 -19.90 10.98 -14.07
CA GLU A 151 -21.25 10.59 -14.51
C GLU A 151 -21.20 9.87 -15.86
N SER A 152 -20.48 10.42 -16.84
CA SER A 152 -20.34 9.80 -18.16
C SER A 152 -19.65 8.44 -18.07
N ARG A 153 -18.58 8.33 -17.27
CA ARG A 153 -17.88 7.05 -17.03
C ARG A 153 -18.78 6.03 -16.34
N TRP A 154 -19.57 6.47 -15.38
CA TRP A 154 -20.52 5.62 -14.67
C TRP A 154 -21.62 5.13 -15.58
N ALA A 155 -22.25 6.03 -16.36
CA ALA A 155 -23.28 5.67 -17.32
C ALA A 155 -22.79 4.64 -18.34
N PHE A 156 -21.55 4.80 -18.84
CA PHE A 156 -20.94 3.82 -19.74
C PHE A 156 -20.68 2.47 -19.05
N LYS A 157 -20.17 2.48 -17.81
CA LYS A 157 -19.97 1.27 -17.02
C LYS A 157 -21.29 0.53 -16.78
N GLU A 158 -22.36 1.26 -16.48
CA GLU A 158 -23.68 0.71 -16.22
C GLU A 158 -24.31 0.14 -17.50
N ALA A 159 -24.21 0.83 -18.64
CA ALA A 159 -24.66 0.33 -19.94
C ALA A 159 -23.96 -1.00 -20.30
N ARG A 160 -22.62 -1.06 -20.17
CA ARG A 160 -21.86 -2.28 -20.41
C ARG A 160 -22.24 -3.41 -19.45
N GLN A 161 -22.53 -3.10 -18.20
CA GLN A 161 -22.94 -4.11 -17.23
C GLN A 161 -24.29 -4.73 -17.62
N ARG A 162 -25.25 -3.91 -18.10
CA ARG A 162 -26.54 -4.40 -18.62
C ARG A 162 -26.35 -5.32 -19.82
N GLU A 163 -25.52 -4.94 -20.79
CA GLU A 163 -25.22 -5.81 -21.95
C GLU A 163 -24.66 -7.18 -21.52
N ILE A 164 -23.77 -7.20 -20.52
CA ILE A 164 -23.19 -8.43 -19.98
C ILE A 164 -24.26 -9.28 -19.30
N ASP A 165 -25.17 -8.66 -18.56
CA ASP A 165 -26.21 -9.36 -17.80
C ASP A 165 -27.29 -9.91 -18.75
N ASP A 166 -27.67 -9.19 -19.80
CA ASP A 166 -28.56 -9.67 -20.86
C ASP A 166 -27.98 -10.92 -21.56
N VAL A 167 -26.67 -10.94 -21.82
CA VAL A 167 -25.99 -12.13 -22.41
C VAL A 167 -25.98 -13.31 -21.45
N LYS A 168 -25.80 -13.08 -20.14
CA LYS A 168 -25.86 -14.15 -19.15
C LYS A 168 -27.27 -14.73 -19.05
N GLU A 169 -28.29 -13.88 -19.08
CA GLU A 169 -29.68 -14.32 -19.04
C GLU A 169 -30.03 -15.19 -20.26
N LEU A 170 -29.53 -14.85 -21.45
CA LEU A 170 -29.67 -15.67 -22.66
C LEU A 170 -28.94 -17.03 -22.61
N MET A 171 -27.98 -17.20 -21.69
CA MET A 171 -27.20 -18.44 -21.54
C MET A 171 -27.70 -19.34 -20.39
N LEU A 172 -28.73 -18.93 -19.66
CA LEU A 172 -29.38 -19.69 -18.58
C LEU A 172 -30.65 -20.39 -19.07
#